data_AF-A0AB40AIM0-F1
#
_entry.id   AF-A0AB40AIM0-F1
#
_cell.length_a   1.000
_cell.length_b   1.000
_cell.length_c   1.000
_cell.angle_alpha   90.00
_cell.angle_beta   90.00
_cell.angle_gamma   90.00
#
_symmetry.space_group_name_H-M   'P 1'
#
loop_
_entity.id
_entity.type
_entity.pdbx_description
1 polymer ?
#
loop_
_entity_poly.entity_id
_entity_poly.type
_entity_poly.pdbx_seq_one_letter_code
_entity_poly.pdbx_strand_id
1 'polypeptide(L)'
;MPPPSTPRNAPDAPSPPSLELGPSPRRPSTFPAPTPPSVTSTSMAFLLNLSSFHPVKEETQELESTPDLGVNEREETETERDAWALLRKTVVSYCGALVGTVAAADDGIEALNYDQVFIRDFVPSALAFLMRGESEIVKNFLLHTLQLQSWEKTVDCYSPGQGLMPASFKVRTVPLDENNEAFEETLDPDFGESAIGRVAPVDSGLWWIILLRAYGKITGDYALQERVDVQTGIKLILNLCLSDGFDMFPTLLVTDGSCMIDRRMGIHGHPLEIQALFYSALRCSREMITVNDGSKNLVRAINNRLSALSFHIREYYWVDMKKINEIYRYKTEEYSHDAINKFNIYPEQIPSWLVDWIPEKGGYLIGNLQPAHMDFRFFSLGNLWAIVSSLTTPRQAEGILNLIEEKWDDLIANMPLKICYPALEYEEWRIITGCDPKNTPWSYHNGGSWPTLLWQFTLACIKMGRPELARKAVAVAEKRLAEDKWPEYYDTKTGRFIGKQARLYQTWTIAGFLTSKMLLENPELASMLTCEEDLELLEGCACSLSKSARTKCSRSAAKSQVLV
;
A
#
# COMPACT_ATOMS: atom_id res chain seq x y z
N MET A 1 -65.62 -8.06 -6.58
CA MET A 1 -65.40 -6.60 -6.74
C MET A 1 -64.26 -6.41 -7.74
N PRO A 2 -64.41 -5.51 -8.73
CA PRO A 2 -63.43 -5.31 -9.80
C PRO A 2 -62.22 -4.49 -9.32
N PRO A 3 -61.09 -4.52 -10.05
CA PRO A 3 -59.94 -3.66 -9.76
C PRO A 3 -60.25 -2.19 -10.08
N PRO A 4 -59.68 -1.23 -9.33
CA PRO A 4 -59.91 0.19 -9.56
C PRO A 4 -59.14 0.70 -10.78
N SER A 5 -59.78 1.66 -11.43
CA SER A 5 -59.46 2.36 -12.67
C SER A 5 -58.14 3.13 -12.68
N THR A 6 -57.49 3.14 -13.84
CA THR A 6 -56.46 4.08 -14.30
C THR A 6 -56.86 5.55 -14.10
N PRO A 7 -55.96 6.44 -13.65
CA PRO A 7 -56.22 7.88 -13.63
C PRO A 7 -56.10 8.49 -15.03
N ARG A 8 -56.99 9.46 -15.29
CA ARG A 8 -57.08 10.30 -16.49
C ARG A 8 -55.92 11.29 -16.59
N ASN A 9 -55.60 11.61 -17.85
CA ASN A 9 -54.78 12.73 -18.31
C ASN A 9 -55.12 14.06 -17.58
N ALA A 10 -54.07 14.72 -17.09
CA ALA A 10 -54.04 16.14 -16.77
C ALA A 10 -53.21 16.88 -17.85
N PRO A 11 -53.49 18.16 -18.12
CA PRO A 11 -53.07 18.85 -19.35
C PRO A 11 -51.61 19.34 -19.31
N ASP A 12 -51.04 19.49 -20.52
CA ASP A 12 -49.68 19.96 -20.79
C ASP A 12 -49.33 21.25 -20.05
N ALA A 13 -48.20 21.22 -19.34
CA ALA A 13 -47.54 22.42 -18.80
C ALA A 13 -46.74 23.12 -19.93
N PRO A 14 -46.71 24.46 -19.98
CA PRO A 14 -46.05 25.20 -21.04
C PRO A 14 -44.52 25.08 -20.96
N SER A 15 -43.88 24.91 -22.11
CA SER A 15 -42.44 24.87 -22.30
C SER A 15 -41.74 26.14 -21.81
N PRO A 16 -40.55 26.06 -21.17
CA PRO A 16 -39.76 27.24 -20.82
C PRO A 16 -39.22 27.93 -22.09
N PRO A 17 -39.00 29.26 -22.07
CA PRO A 17 -38.53 30.00 -23.25
C PRO A 17 -37.07 29.67 -23.58
N SER A 18 -36.81 29.57 -24.88
CA SER A 18 -35.49 29.42 -25.48
C SER A 18 -34.60 30.64 -25.16
N LEU A 19 -33.45 30.40 -24.53
CA LEU A 19 -32.39 31.39 -24.40
C LEU A 19 -31.65 31.51 -25.73
N GLU A 20 -31.87 32.62 -26.45
CA GLU A 20 -31.02 33.03 -27.57
C GLU A 20 -29.63 33.43 -27.05
N LEU A 21 -28.60 32.71 -27.50
CA LEU A 21 -27.19 33.08 -27.32
C LEU A 21 -26.84 34.22 -28.30
N GLY A 22 -26.66 35.43 -27.75
CA GLY A 22 -26.07 36.56 -28.47
C GLY A 22 -24.59 36.33 -28.82
N PRO A 23 -24.02 37.11 -29.78
CA PRO A 23 -22.72 36.82 -30.37
C PRO A 23 -21.55 37.06 -29.41
N SER A 24 -20.56 36.17 -29.47
CA SER A 24 -19.33 36.17 -28.66
C SER A 24 -18.52 37.47 -28.79
N PRO A 25 -17.96 38.01 -27.70
CA PRO A 25 -16.98 39.09 -27.76
C PRO A 25 -15.63 38.60 -28.31
N ARG A 26 -15.03 39.43 -29.16
CA ARG A 26 -13.76 39.21 -29.87
C ARG A 26 -12.58 39.00 -28.92
N ARG A 27 -11.70 38.05 -29.27
CA ARG A 27 -10.36 37.85 -28.67
C ARG A 27 -9.52 39.13 -28.72
N PRO A 28 -8.87 39.55 -27.61
CA PRO A 28 -7.72 40.44 -27.67
C PRO A 28 -6.49 39.69 -28.21
N SER A 29 -5.75 40.40 -29.05
CA SER A 29 -4.50 40.02 -29.69
C SER A 29 -3.38 39.66 -28.70
N THR A 30 -2.69 38.58 -29.02
CA THR A 30 -1.26 38.26 -28.79
C THR A 30 -0.41 39.32 -28.07
N PHE A 31 0.11 38.97 -26.89
CA PHE A 31 1.30 39.58 -26.30
C PHE A 31 2.54 38.75 -26.70
N PRO A 32 3.70 39.36 -27.00
CA PRO A 32 4.92 38.63 -27.36
C PRO A 32 5.62 38.05 -26.12
N ALA A 33 6.17 36.85 -26.27
CA ALA A 33 7.03 36.20 -25.28
C ALA A 33 8.36 36.96 -25.09
N PRO A 34 8.94 36.98 -23.87
CA PRO A 34 10.27 37.53 -23.65
C PRO A 34 11.34 36.58 -24.18
N THR A 35 12.21 37.09 -25.04
CA THR A 35 13.43 36.44 -25.54
C THR A 35 14.47 36.25 -24.42
N PRO A 36 15.20 35.12 -24.37
CA PRO A 36 16.30 34.91 -23.43
C PRO A 36 17.53 35.75 -23.83
N PRO A 37 18.36 36.21 -22.87
CA PRO A 37 19.58 36.93 -23.20
C PRO A 37 20.64 35.98 -23.76
N SER A 38 21.26 36.40 -24.86
CA SER A 38 22.46 35.83 -25.45
C SER A 38 23.66 36.10 -24.55
N VAL A 39 24.34 35.04 -24.08
CA VAL A 39 25.67 35.16 -23.47
C VAL A 39 26.71 34.90 -24.54
N THR A 40 27.29 35.99 -25.03
CA THR A 40 28.49 35.99 -25.87
C THR A 40 29.74 35.74 -25.02
N SER A 41 30.56 34.81 -25.48
CA SER A 41 31.92 34.54 -25.03
C SER A 41 32.83 35.77 -25.25
N THR A 42 33.56 36.20 -24.21
CA THR A 42 34.90 36.83 -24.37
C THR A 42 35.77 36.68 -23.11
N SER A 43 37.02 36.22 -23.34
CA SER A 43 38.26 36.33 -22.54
C SER A 43 38.36 35.53 -21.23
N MET A 44 39.16 34.45 -21.16
CA MET A 44 40.65 34.41 -21.20
C MET A 44 41.32 35.46 -20.29
N ALA A 45 41.66 35.06 -19.06
CA ALA A 45 42.94 35.32 -18.38
C ALA A 45 42.76 35.12 -16.87
N PHE A 46 43.21 33.98 -16.33
CA PHE A 46 43.83 33.88 -14.99
C PHE A 46 44.36 32.45 -14.81
N LEU A 47 45.40 32.12 -15.57
CA LEU A 47 46.37 31.09 -15.21
C LEU A 47 47.65 31.84 -14.88
N LEU A 48 48.16 31.69 -13.65
CA LEU A 48 49.57 31.52 -13.34
C LEU A 48 49.77 31.38 -11.82
N ASN A 49 50.66 30.43 -11.49
CA ASN A 49 51.37 30.22 -10.23
C ASN A 49 50.62 29.59 -9.05
N LEU A 50 50.86 28.30 -8.84
CA LEU A 50 51.88 27.87 -7.86
C LEU A 50 52.19 26.37 -8.03
N SER A 51 53.31 26.11 -8.69
CA SER A 51 54.03 24.85 -8.68
C SER A 51 54.88 24.74 -7.43
N SER A 52 54.64 23.73 -6.58
CA SER A 52 55.66 22.91 -5.87
C SER A 52 54.97 22.14 -4.75
N PHE A 53 54.97 20.80 -4.79
CA PHE A 53 55.35 19.91 -3.69
C PHE A 53 55.35 18.44 -4.19
N HIS A 54 56.31 17.67 -3.68
CA HIS A 54 56.80 16.37 -4.15
C HIS A 54 55.80 15.19 -4.07
N PRO A 55 56.01 14.11 -4.85
CA PRO A 55 55.11 12.96 -4.90
C PRO A 55 55.31 12.04 -3.69
N VAL A 56 54.22 11.69 -3.01
CA VAL A 56 54.18 10.60 -2.05
C VAL A 56 53.44 9.43 -2.73
N LYS A 57 54.07 8.26 -2.65
CA LYS A 57 53.64 6.99 -3.27
C LYS A 57 52.20 6.64 -2.89
N GLU A 58 51.36 6.43 -3.89
CA GLU A 58 50.09 5.71 -3.74
C GLU A 58 50.40 4.21 -3.54
N GLU A 59 50.16 3.73 -2.32
CA GLU A 59 49.95 2.31 -2.08
C GLU A 59 48.56 1.95 -2.64
N THR A 60 48.57 1.09 -3.64
CA THR A 60 47.40 0.43 -4.21
C THR A 60 46.85 -0.53 -3.17
N GLN A 61 45.83 -0.10 -2.43
CA GLN A 61 44.96 -1.04 -1.71
C GLN A 61 43.98 -1.62 -2.73
N GLU A 62 44.13 -2.91 -2.95
CA GLU A 62 43.21 -3.74 -3.72
C GLU A 62 41.78 -3.50 -3.24
N LEU A 63 40.92 -3.14 -4.19
CA LEU A 63 39.49 -3.02 -3.99
C LEU A 63 38.98 -4.43 -3.60
N GLU A 64 38.66 -4.63 -2.32
CA GLU A 64 37.99 -5.84 -1.87
C GLU A 64 36.71 -6.01 -2.70
N SER A 65 36.68 -7.12 -3.42
CA SER A 65 35.56 -7.58 -4.23
C SER A 65 34.26 -7.53 -3.43
N THR A 66 33.23 -6.97 -4.07
CA THR A 66 31.82 -7.12 -3.70
C THR A 66 31.55 -8.53 -3.15
N PRO A 67 30.86 -8.67 -2.00
CA PRO A 67 30.49 -9.99 -1.52
C PRO A 67 29.56 -10.62 -2.56
N ASP A 68 30.06 -11.68 -3.19
CA ASP A 68 29.26 -12.62 -3.96
C ASP A 68 28.11 -13.05 -3.05
N LEU A 69 26.88 -12.72 -3.43
CA LEU A 69 25.66 -13.22 -2.78
C LEU A 69 25.61 -14.71 -3.10
N GLY A 70 26.44 -15.49 -2.41
CA GLY A 70 26.52 -16.93 -2.50
C GLY A 70 25.18 -17.51 -2.10
N VAL A 71 24.33 -17.73 -3.11
CA VAL A 71 23.14 -18.54 -3.00
C VAL A 71 23.63 -19.90 -2.56
N ASN A 72 23.45 -20.25 -1.28
CA ASN A 72 23.51 -21.64 -0.86
C ASN A 72 22.44 -22.36 -1.69
N GLU A 73 22.84 -23.00 -2.79
CA GLU A 73 21.96 -23.67 -3.74
C GLU A 73 21.33 -24.89 -3.06
N ARG A 74 20.31 -24.64 -2.25
CA ARG A 74 19.30 -25.62 -1.94
C ARG A 74 18.60 -25.95 -3.26
N GLU A 75 18.46 -27.24 -3.53
CA GLU A 75 17.70 -27.69 -4.67
C GLU A 75 16.22 -27.27 -4.51
N GLU A 76 15.71 -26.48 -5.44
CA GLU A 76 14.31 -26.07 -5.49
C GLU A 76 13.41 -27.31 -5.52
N THR A 77 12.36 -27.31 -4.70
CA THR A 77 11.35 -28.37 -4.73
C THR A 77 10.64 -28.39 -6.08
N GLU A 78 10.03 -29.53 -6.46
CA GLU A 78 9.22 -29.63 -7.68
C GLU A 78 8.12 -28.57 -7.73
N THR A 79 7.45 -28.34 -6.60
CA THR A 79 6.43 -27.28 -6.45
C THR A 79 7.00 -25.87 -6.69
N GLU A 80 8.23 -25.59 -6.27
CA GLU A 80 8.87 -24.28 -6.53
C GLU A 80 9.21 -24.12 -8.02
N ARG A 81 9.73 -25.18 -8.67
CA ARG A 81 10.02 -25.15 -10.10
C ARG A 81 8.74 -24.92 -10.92
N ASP A 82 7.66 -25.60 -10.56
CA ASP A 82 6.35 -25.42 -11.20
C ASP A 82 5.78 -24.02 -10.96
N ALA A 83 5.85 -23.52 -9.72
CA ALA A 83 5.44 -22.17 -9.38
C ALA A 83 6.22 -21.11 -10.18
N TRP A 84 7.53 -21.28 -10.35
CA TRP A 84 8.36 -20.40 -11.18
C TRP A 84 7.97 -20.47 -12.65
N ALA A 85 7.71 -21.65 -13.19
CA ALA A 85 7.24 -21.81 -14.56
C ALA A 85 5.88 -21.11 -14.77
N LEU A 86 4.98 -21.18 -13.79
CA LEU A 86 3.70 -20.45 -13.82
C LEU A 86 3.91 -18.94 -13.74
N LEU A 87 4.73 -18.45 -12.82
CA LEU A 87 5.02 -17.01 -12.68
C LEU A 87 5.62 -16.44 -13.96
N ARG A 88 6.59 -17.11 -14.58
CA ARG A 88 7.20 -16.66 -15.85
C ARG A 88 6.19 -16.56 -17.00
N LYS A 89 5.16 -17.42 -17.03
CA LYS A 89 4.09 -17.36 -18.04
C LYS A 89 3.18 -16.13 -17.91
N THR A 90 3.14 -15.51 -16.72
CA THR A 90 2.30 -14.33 -16.46
C THR A 90 2.97 -13.01 -16.85
N VAL A 91 4.25 -13.05 -17.25
CA VAL A 91 5.03 -11.86 -17.57
C VAL A 91 4.47 -11.16 -18.81
N VAL A 92 4.32 -9.84 -18.72
CA VAL A 92 3.82 -8.97 -19.78
C VAL A 92 5.00 -8.23 -20.41
N SER A 93 5.05 -8.22 -21.74
CA SER A 93 5.97 -7.40 -22.52
C SER A 93 5.28 -6.16 -23.10
N TYR A 94 6.00 -5.05 -23.17
CA TYR A 94 5.61 -3.83 -23.87
C TYR A 94 6.82 -3.30 -24.65
N CYS A 95 6.69 -3.15 -25.97
CA CYS A 95 7.74 -2.72 -26.88
C CYS A 95 9.04 -3.53 -26.73
N GLY A 96 8.92 -4.84 -26.47
CA GLY A 96 10.05 -5.76 -26.25
C GLY A 96 10.67 -5.72 -24.85
N ALA A 97 10.24 -4.82 -23.96
CA ALA A 97 10.65 -4.77 -22.57
C ALA A 97 9.65 -5.52 -21.67
N LEU A 98 10.13 -6.24 -20.65
CA LEU A 98 9.25 -6.86 -19.65
C LEU A 98 8.78 -5.78 -18.68
N VAL A 99 7.46 -5.63 -18.49
CA VAL A 99 6.88 -4.48 -17.77
C VAL A 99 5.98 -4.86 -16.59
N GLY A 100 5.79 -6.14 -16.31
CA GLY A 100 4.99 -6.58 -15.16
C GLY A 100 4.51 -8.02 -15.30
N THR A 101 3.54 -8.39 -14.47
CA THR A 101 2.83 -9.68 -14.56
C THR A 101 1.32 -9.45 -14.52
N VAL A 102 0.55 -10.18 -15.32
CA VAL A 102 -0.93 -10.15 -15.25
C VAL A 102 -1.44 -10.63 -13.89
N ALA A 103 -2.65 -10.25 -13.49
CA ALA A 103 -3.22 -10.66 -12.20
C ALA A 103 -3.51 -12.17 -12.12
N ALA A 104 -4.02 -12.78 -13.19
CA ALA A 104 -4.25 -14.22 -13.30
C ALA A 104 -4.07 -14.75 -14.71
N ALA A 105 -3.57 -15.99 -14.83
CA ALA A 105 -3.51 -16.75 -16.08
C ALA A 105 -4.58 -17.87 -16.07
N ASP A 106 -5.85 -17.48 -15.93
CA ASP A 106 -6.99 -18.40 -15.90
C ASP A 106 -7.71 -18.44 -17.24
N ASP A 107 -7.38 -19.43 -18.08
CA ASP A 107 -7.99 -19.62 -19.40
C ASP A 107 -9.47 -20.06 -19.33
N GLY A 108 -9.98 -20.42 -18.14
CA GLY A 108 -11.31 -20.99 -17.96
C GLY A 108 -12.45 -19.98 -17.82
N ILE A 109 -12.15 -18.70 -17.60
CA ILE A 109 -13.13 -17.65 -17.27
C ILE A 109 -12.77 -16.35 -18.00
N GLU A 110 -13.78 -15.60 -18.46
CA GLU A 110 -13.61 -14.27 -19.05
C GLU A 110 -12.67 -13.39 -18.22
N ALA A 111 -11.64 -12.81 -18.82
CA ALA A 111 -10.56 -12.12 -18.11
C ALA A 111 -11.00 -10.93 -17.25
N LEU A 112 -12.07 -10.21 -17.62
CA LEU A 112 -12.45 -8.93 -17.02
C LEU A 112 -11.23 -7.97 -16.95
N ASN A 113 -10.76 -7.65 -15.75
CA ASN A 113 -9.54 -6.89 -15.49
C ASN A 113 -8.37 -7.75 -14.99
N TYR A 114 -8.54 -9.07 -14.83
CA TYR A 114 -7.48 -9.95 -14.32
C TYR A 114 -6.36 -10.24 -15.33
N ASP A 115 -6.53 -9.81 -16.58
CA ASP A 115 -5.48 -9.78 -17.61
C ASP A 115 -4.63 -8.50 -17.57
N GLN A 116 -4.89 -7.61 -16.62
CA GLN A 116 -4.12 -6.38 -16.42
C GLN A 116 -2.98 -6.58 -15.40
N VAL A 117 -2.01 -5.68 -15.46
CA VAL A 117 -0.93 -5.58 -14.46
C VAL A 117 -1.37 -4.64 -13.36
N PHE A 118 -1.72 -5.18 -12.18
CA PHE A 118 -2.02 -4.37 -10.99
C PHE A 118 -0.76 -4.01 -10.23
N ILE A 119 -0.72 -2.79 -9.69
CA ILE A 119 0.44 -2.35 -8.92
C ILE A 119 0.63 -3.20 -7.67
N ARG A 120 -0.45 -3.45 -6.91
CA ARG A 120 -0.39 -4.25 -5.68
C ARG A 120 -0.04 -5.72 -5.94
N ASP A 121 -0.59 -6.32 -7.00
CA ASP A 121 -0.34 -7.73 -7.37
C ASP A 121 1.09 -7.95 -7.85
N PHE A 122 1.69 -6.94 -8.49
CA PHE A 122 3.06 -7.04 -8.98
C PHE A 122 4.11 -6.97 -7.85
N VAL A 123 3.81 -6.41 -6.68
CA VAL A 123 4.78 -6.29 -5.57
C VAL A 123 5.43 -7.63 -5.20
N PRO A 124 4.69 -8.72 -4.88
CA PRO A 124 5.33 -10.01 -4.58
C PRO A 124 6.08 -10.60 -5.78
N SER A 125 5.61 -10.40 -7.02
CA SER A 125 6.33 -10.84 -8.23
C SER A 125 7.66 -10.11 -8.37
N ALA A 126 7.64 -8.78 -8.17
CA ALA A 126 8.82 -7.93 -8.25
C ALA A 126 9.87 -8.34 -7.21
N LEU A 127 9.46 -8.64 -5.98
CA LEU A 127 10.36 -9.16 -4.95
C LEU A 127 10.96 -10.51 -5.37
N ALA A 128 10.15 -11.44 -5.89
CA ALA A 128 10.66 -12.73 -6.37
C ALA A 128 11.72 -12.56 -7.49
N PHE A 129 11.44 -11.71 -8.48
CA PHE A 129 12.38 -11.44 -9.57
C PHE A 129 13.65 -10.74 -9.08
N LEU A 130 13.53 -9.74 -8.19
CA LEU A 130 14.68 -9.05 -7.59
C LEU A 130 15.61 -10.02 -6.84
N MET A 131 15.04 -10.94 -6.05
CA MET A 131 15.80 -11.93 -5.31
C MET A 131 16.48 -12.98 -6.21
N ARG A 132 16.04 -13.12 -7.48
CA ARG A 132 16.74 -13.90 -8.52
C ARG A 132 17.73 -13.08 -9.35
N GLY A 133 17.91 -11.80 -9.05
CA GLY A 133 18.74 -10.89 -9.85
C GLY A 133 18.10 -10.46 -11.18
N GLU A 134 16.84 -10.79 -11.42
CA GLU A 134 16.08 -10.39 -12.61
C GLU A 134 15.47 -8.98 -12.41
N SER A 135 16.31 -7.97 -12.20
CA SER A 135 15.86 -6.62 -11.78
C SER A 135 15.22 -5.77 -12.88
N GLU A 136 15.49 -6.09 -14.15
CA GLU A 136 15.09 -5.25 -15.29
C GLU A 136 13.57 -5.12 -15.43
N ILE A 137 12.81 -6.20 -15.18
CA ILE A 137 11.33 -6.17 -15.19
C ILE A 137 10.78 -5.18 -14.16
N VAL A 138 11.42 -5.08 -12.99
CA VAL A 138 10.98 -4.19 -11.91
C VAL A 138 11.33 -2.74 -12.21
N LYS A 139 12.52 -2.50 -12.75
CA LYS A 139 12.92 -1.18 -13.24
C LYS A 139 11.97 -0.64 -14.30
N ASN A 140 11.64 -1.47 -15.29
CA ASN A 140 10.72 -1.12 -16.37
C ASN A 140 9.32 -0.86 -15.84
N PHE A 141 8.80 -1.72 -14.95
CA PHE A 141 7.52 -1.50 -14.29
C PHE A 141 7.49 -0.14 -13.56
N LEU A 142 8.52 0.18 -12.77
CA LEU A 142 8.59 1.44 -12.02
C LEU A 142 8.58 2.66 -12.95
N LEU A 143 9.33 2.62 -14.05
CA LEU A 143 9.44 3.72 -15.02
C LEU A 143 8.19 3.88 -15.88
N HIS A 144 7.58 2.78 -16.34
CA HIS A 144 6.35 2.86 -17.13
C HIS A 144 5.15 3.28 -16.28
N THR A 145 5.02 2.77 -15.06
CA THR A 145 3.95 3.24 -14.16
C THR A 145 4.14 4.71 -13.76
N LEU A 146 5.37 5.19 -13.61
CA LEU A 146 5.67 6.61 -13.45
C LEU A 146 5.28 7.44 -14.68
N GLN A 147 5.51 6.93 -15.89
CA GLN A 147 5.05 7.58 -17.11
C GLN A 147 3.52 7.72 -17.11
N LEU A 148 2.78 6.68 -16.72
CA LEU A 148 1.32 6.73 -16.58
C LEU A 148 0.86 7.77 -15.56
N GLN A 149 1.60 7.97 -14.45
CA GLN A 149 1.32 9.03 -13.50
C GLN A 149 1.31 10.43 -14.15
N SER A 150 2.09 10.66 -15.20
CA SER A 150 2.14 11.97 -15.87
C SER A 150 0.96 12.23 -16.81
N TRP A 151 0.12 11.22 -17.08
CA TRP A 151 -0.98 11.35 -18.03
C TRP A 151 -2.10 12.23 -17.48
N GLU A 152 -2.80 12.90 -18.39
CA GLU A 152 -4.02 13.65 -18.06
C GLU A 152 -5.09 12.65 -17.62
N LYS A 153 -5.57 12.83 -16.39
CA LYS A 153 -6.60 11.99 -15.79
C LYS A 153 -7.88 12.81 -15.76
N THR A 154 -8.94 12.28 -16.35
CA THR A 154 -10.24 12.95 -16.33
C THR A 154 -11.32 11.92 -16.06
N VAL A 155 -12.07 12.13 -14.98
CA VAL A 155 -13.30 11.40 -14.69
C VAL A 155 -14.45 12.37 -14.91
N ASP A 156 -15.18 12.17 -16.00
CA ASP A 156 -16.25 13.05 -16.48
C ASP A 156 -15.79 14.51 -16.64
N CYS A 157 -15.98 15.36 -15.62
CA CYS A 157 -15.60 16.78 -15.64
C CYS A 157 -14.61 17.15 -14.51
N TYR A 158 -13.93 16.16 -13.93
CA TYR A 158 -13.00 16.34 -12.82
C TYR A 158 -11.66 15.68 -13.11
N SER A 159 -10.57 16.33 -12.72
CA SER A 159 -9.21 15.78 -12.82
C SER A 159 -8.69 15.40 -11.44
N PRO A 160 -8.42 14.11 -11.20
CA PRO A 160 -7.76 13.65 -9.98
C PRO A 160 -6.40 14.32 -9.74
N GLY A 161 -5.90 14.23 -8.51
CA GLY A 161 -4.61 14.77 -8.13
C GLY A 161 -3.47 14.21 -9.00
N GLN A 162 -2.53 15.07 -9.38
CA GLN A 162 -1.44 14.72 -10.31
C GLN A 162 -0.58 13.53 -9.83
N GLY A 163 -0.47 13.34 -8.50
CA GLY A 163 0.27 12.23 -7.91
C GLY A 163 -0.43 10.87 -7.93
N LEU A 164 -1.66 10.78 -8.41
CA LEU A 164 -2.41 9.52 -8.44
C LEU A 164 -1.73 8.50 -9.36
N MET A 165 -1.39 7.34 -8.81
CA MET A 165 -0.93 6.18 -9.56
C MET A 165 -2.13 5.34 -10.02
N PRO A 166 -2.06 4.65 -11.16
CA PRO A 166 -3.15 3.79 -11.60
C PRO A 166 -3.31 2.58 -10.68
N ALA A 167 -4.51 1.98 -10.66
CA ALA A 167 -4.74 0.69 -10.02
C ALA A 167 -4.02 -0.41 -10.81
N SER A 168 -4.21 -0.37 -12.13
CA SER A 168 -3.68 -1.34 -13.09
C SER A 168 -3.42 -0.70 -14.45
N PHE A 169 -2.77 -1.44 -15.33
CA PHE A 169 -2.66 -1.08 -16.75
C PHE A 169 -2.65 -2.34 -17.63
N LYS A 170 -3.04 -2.17 -18.90
CA LYS A 170 -3.00 -3.22 -19.93
C LYS A 170 -2.19 -2.78 -21.14
N VAL A 171 -1.48 -3.70 -21.77
CA VAL A 171 -0.90 -3.48 -23.10
C VAL A 171 -1.97 -3.77 -24.16
N ARG A 172 -2.29 -2.77 -25.00
CA ARG A 172 -3.18 -2.92 -26.15
C ARG A 172 -2.39 -2.82 -27.44
N THR A 173 -2.74 -3.68 -28.38
CA THR A 173 -2.20 -3.66 -29.74
C THR A 173 -3.22 -2.97 -30.65
N VAL A 174 -2.83 -1.85 -31.25
CA VAL A 174 -3.68 -1.04 -32.14
C VAL A 174 -3.13 -1.15 -33.56
N PRO A 175 -3.95 -1.44 -34.58
CA PRO A 175 -3.49 -1.44 -35.97
C PRO A 175 -3.14 -0.01 -36.42
N LEU A 176 -1.99 0.14 -37.06
CA LEU A 176 -1.46 1.41 -37.57
C LEU A 176 -2.07 1.79 -38.93
N ASP A 177 -2.63 0.82 -39.65
CA ASP A 177 -3.26 1.01 -40.95
C ASP A 177 -4.59 0.26 -41.08
N GLU A 178 -5.43 0.67 -42.05
CA GLU A 178 -6.73 0.03 -42.33
C GLU A 178 -6.58 -1.42 -42.83
N ASN A 179 -5.38 -1.81 -43.25
CA ASN A 179 -5.07 -3.14 -43.76
C ASN A 179 -4.63 -4.13 -42.66
N ASN A 180 -4.45 -3.68 -41.41
CA ASN A 180 -3.95 -4.48 -40.28
C ASN A 180 -2.58 -5.14 -40.52
N GLU A 181 -1.69 -4.52 -41.30
CA GLU A 181 -0.36 -5.07 -41.60
C GLU A 181 0.72 -4.60 -40.62
N ALA A 182 0.50 -3.46 -39.96
CA ALA A 182 1.39 -2.92 -38.93
C ALA A 182 0.61 -2.64 -37.63
N PHE A 183 1.23 -2.90 -36.49
CA PHE A 183 0.62 -2.72 -35.17
C PHE A 183 1.52 -1.89 -34.26
N GLU A 184 0.90 -1.09 -33.39
CA GLU A 184 1.56 -0.35 -32.32
C GLU A 184 1.04 -0.84 -30.96
N GLU A 185 1.95 -1.01 -30.01
CA GLU A 185 1.58 -1.29 -28.63
C GLU A 185 1.38 0.02 -27.87
N THR A 186 0.32 0.08 -27.06
CA THR A 186 -0.03 1.22 -26.22
C THR A 186 -0.36 0.75 -24.81
N LEU A 187 -0.04 1.55 -23.80
CA LEU A 187 -0.43 1.29 -22.42
C LEU A 187 -1.79 1.93 -22.14
N ASP A 188 -2.70 1.16 -21.56
CA ASP A 188 -4.05 1.58 -21.18
C ASP A 188 -4.19 1.49 -19.66
N PRO A 189 -4.00 2.60 -18.91
CA PRO A 189 -4.13 2.62 -17.45
C PRO A 189 -5.59 2.68 -16.99
N ASP A 190 -5.87 2.12 -15.81
CA ASP A 190 -7.11 2.36 -15.06
C ASP A 190 -6.78 3.07 -13.75
N PHE A 191 -7.19 4.34 -13.60
CA PHE A 191 -7.02 5.11 -12.36
C PHE A 191 -8.20 4.96 -11.38
N GLY A 192 -9.13 4.05 -11.66
CA GLY A 192 -10.36 3.83 -10.90
C GLY A 192 -11.61 4.28 -11.64
N GLU A 193 -11.50 4.94 -12.79
CA GLU A 193 -12.62 5.34 -13.63
C GLU A 193 -13.38 4.15 -14.23
N SER A 194 -12.66 3.05 -14.52
CA SER A 194 -13.22 1.81 -15.04
C SER A 194 -13.45 0.77 -13.94
N ALA A 195 -12.91 1.01 -12.74
CA ALA A 195 -13.09 0.13 -11.59
C ALA A 195 -14.56 0.01 -11.16
N ILE A 196 -14.96 -1.19 -10.76
CA ILE A 196 -16.30 -1.45 -10.22
C ILE A 196 -16.50 -0.58 -8.97
N GLY A 197 -17.49 0.33 -9.01
CA GLY A 197 -17.77 1.26 -7.91
C GLY A 197 -16.92 2.54 -7.92
N ARG A 198 -16.11 2.76 -8.96
CA ARG A 198 -15.23 3.93 -9.14
C ARG A 198 -14.31 4.20 -7.95
N VAL A 199 -13.68 3.13 -7.48
CA VAL A 199 -12.86 3.13 -6.28
C VAL A 199 -11.47 3.71 -6.57
N ALA A 200 -10.98 4.59 -5.69
CA ALA A 200 -9.67 5.22 -5.84
C ALA A 200 -8.55 4.31 -5.27
N PRO A 201 -7.51 3.97 -6.06
CA PRO A 201 -6.42 3.09 -5.65
C PRO A 201 -5.37 3.86 -4.82
N VAL A 202 -5.69 4.22 -3.58
CA VAL A 202 -4.79 5.00 -2.72
C VAL A 202 -3.51 4.24 -2.39
N ASP A 203 -3.60 2.91 -2.24
CA ASP A 203 -2.49 2.01 -1.96
C ASP A 203 -1.44 1.95 -3.08
N SER A 204 -1.85 2.12 -4.35
CA SER A 204 -0.96 2.04 -5.52
C SER A 204 0.26 2.97 -5.42
N GLY A 205 0.05 4.23 -5.07
CA GLY A 205 1.14 5.20 -4.91
C GLY A 205 2.08 4.86 -3.75
N LEU A 206 1.51 4.33 -2.67
CA LEU A 206 2.27 3.93 -1.48
C LEU A 206 3.15 2.71 -1.79
N TRP A 207 2.57 1.70 -2.45
CA TRP A 207 3.31 0.51 -2.91
C TRP A 207 4.38 0.84 -3.93
N TRP A 208 4.15 1.77 -4.84
CA TRP A 208 5.16 2.19 -5.81
C TRP A 208 6.41 2.77 -5.13
N ILE A 209 6.23 3.64 -4.12
CA ILE A 209 7.36 4.19 -3.33
C ILE A 209 8.09 3.08 -2.56
N ILE A 210 7.34 2.17 -1.93
CA ILE A 210 7.90 1.04 -1.18
C ILE A 210 8.72 0.12 -2.11
N LEU A 211 8.20 -0.17 -3.30
CA LEU A 211 8.86 -1.03 -4.29
C LEU A 211 10.11 -0.35 -4.87
N LEU A 212 10.08 0.96 -5.11
CA LEU A 212 11.25 1.72 -5.54
C LEU A 212 12.40 1.64 -4.51
N ARG A 213 12.07 1.72 -3.22
CA ARG A 213 13.06 1.50 -2.15
C ARG A 213 13.60 0.07 -2.19
N ALA A 214 12.72 -0.92 -2.29
CA ALA A 214 13.11 -2.33 -2.36
C ALA A 214 14.06 -2.60 -3.55
N TYR A 215 13.76 -2.05 -4.74
CA TYR A 215 14.63 -2.13 -5.91
C TYR A 215 16.05 -1.65 -5.59
N GLY A 216 16.21 -0.43 -5.06
CA GLY A 216 17.55 0.11 -4.79
C GLY A 216 18.27 -0.63 -3.66
N LYS A 217 17.55 -1.10 -2.64
CA LYS A 217 18.13 -1.89 -1.54
C LYS A 217 18.66 -3.24 -2.01
N ILE A 218 17.90 -3.96 -2.86
CA ILE A 218 18.30 -5.30 -3.33
C ILE A 218 19.35 -5.22 -4.44
N THR A 219 19.21 -4.29 -5.38
CA THR A 219 20.12 -4.20 -6.55
C THR A 219 21.38 -3.40 -6.25
N GLY A 220 21.37 -2.53 -5.24
CA GLY A 220 22.41 -1.52 -5.02
C GLY A 220 22.39 -0.36 -6.02
N ASP A 221 21.49 -0.38 -7.02
CA ASP A 221 21.32 0.69 -8.01
C ASP A 221 20.42 1.80 -7.46
N TYR A 222 21.05 2.76 -6.77
CA TYR A 222 20.39 3.97 -6.30
C TYR A 222 20.24 5.05 -7.39
N ALA A 223 20.90 4.90 -8.54
CA ALA A 223 20.84 5.91 -9.61
C ALA A 223 19.42 6.05 -10.17
N LEU A 224 18.62 4.98 -10.16
CA LEU A 224 17.19 5.04 -10.52
C LEU A 224 16.43 6.03 -9.61
N GLN A 225 16.70 6.00 -8.31
CA GLN A 225 16.01 6.85 -7.31
C GLN A 225 16.38 8.32 -7.48
N GLU A 226 17.59 8.62 -7.94
CA GLU A 226 18.12 9.97 -8.12
C GLU A 226 17.63 10.68 -9.39
N ARG A 227 17.01 9.94 -10.33
CA ARG A 227 16.49 10.54 -11.56
C ARG A 227 15.45 11.62 -11.26
N VAL A 228 15.46 12.68 -12.07
CA VAL A 228 14.59 13.85 -11.89
C VAL A 228 13.10 13.49 -12.01
N ASP A 229 12.74 12.62 -12.95
CA ASP A 229 11.37 12.14 -13.14
C ASP A 229 10.91 11.32 -11.93
N VAL A 230 11.74 10.40 -11.43
CA VAL A 230 11.47 9.58 -10.24
C VAL A 230 11.32 10.44 -8.99
N GLN A 231 12.25 11.37 -8.75
CA GLN A 231 12.15 12.34 -7.65
C GLN A 231 10.88 13.20 -7.73
N THR A 232 10.45 13.55 -8.95
CA THR A 232 9.20 14.30 -9.16
C THR A 232 7.99 13.42 -8.85
N GLY A 233 7.98 12.17 -9.29
CA GLY A 233 6.89 11.22 -9.01
C GLY A 233 6.69 10.98 -7.51
N ILE A 234 7.77 10.77 -6.76
CA ILE A 234 7.72 10.65 -5.29
C ILE A 234 7.07 11.92 -4.68
N LYS A 235 7.53 13.11 -5.09
CA LYS A 235 7.00 14.38 -4.58
C LYS A 235 5.51 14.56 -4.88
N LEU A 236 5.06 14.17 -6.08
CA LEU A 236 3.65 14.27 -6.45
C LEU A 236 2.76 13.35 -5.61
N ILE A 237 3.17 12.09 -5.38
CA ILE A 237 2.45 11.15 -4.51
C ILE A 237 2.37 11.72 -3.09
N LEU A 238 3.49 12.18 -2.55
CA LEU A 238 3.53 12.73 -1.19
C LEU A 238 2.73 14.00 -1.03
N ASN A 239 2.76 14.90 -2.01
CA ASN A 239 1.96 16.12 -1.97
C ASN A 239 0.46 15.79 -1.94
N LEU A 240 0.03 14.76 -2.67
CA LEU A 240 -1.36 14.28 -2.60
C LEU A 240 -1.70 13.75 -1.20
N CYS A 241 -0.82 12.96 -0.59
CA CYS A 241 -1.05 12.37 0.74
C CYS A 241 -0.91 13.36 1.91
N LEU A 242 -0.08 14.40 1.75
CA LEU A 242 0.22 15.41 2.77
C LEU A 242 -0.59 16.69 2.60
N SER A 243 -1.47 16.76 1.60
CA SER A 243 -2.31 17.93 1.33
C SER A 243 -3.13 18.30 2.57
N ASP A 244 -3.21 19.61 2.83
CA ASP A 244 -4.05 20.13 3.90
C ASP A 244 -5.54 19.87 3.59
N GLY A 245 -6.30 19.52 4.61
CA GLY A 245 -7.73 19.27 4.53
C GLY A 245 -8.45 19.70 5.80
N PHE A 246 -9.74 19.38 5.88
CA PHE A 246 -10.54 19.61 7.10
C PHE A 246 -10.32 18.56 8.18
N ASP A 247 -9.66 17.45 7.83
CA ASP A 247 -9.37 16.40 8.78
C ASP A 247 -8.35 16.88 9.82
N MET A 248 -8.64 16.59 11.09
CA MET A 248 -7.80 16.97 12.23
C MET A 248 -6.84 15.85 12.64
N PHE A 249 -6.98 14.66 12.07
CA PHE A 249 -6.13 13.52 12.38
C PHE A 249 -4.87 13.50 11.50
N PRO A 250 -3.74 12.97 12.02
CA PRO A 250 -2.53 12.81 11.21
C PRO A 250 -2.65 11.65 10.20
N THR A 251 -3.68 10.82 10.32
CA THR A 251 -4.01 9.71 9.42
C THR A 251 -4.46 10.22 8.04
N LEU A 252 -4.39 9.35 7.04
CA LEU A 252 -4.91 9.63 5.70
C LEU A 252 -6.40 9.27 5.67
N LEU A 253 -7.24 10.25 5.36
CA LEU A 253 -8.68 10.07 5.14
C LEU A 253 -8.92 9.45 3.76
N VAL A 254 -9.66 8.35 3.72
CA VAL A 254 -9.98 7.64 2.47
C VAL A 254 -11.45 7.21 2.41
N THR A 255 -11.92 6.97 1.18
CA THR A 255 -13.22 6.34 0.91
C THR A 255 -13.17 4.83 1.18
N ASP A 256 -14.32 4.18 1.23
CA ASP A 256 -14.38 2.71 1.26
C ASP A 256 -13.75 2.13 -0.02
N GLY A 257 -13.23 0.91 0.07
CA GLY A 257 -12.59 0.25 -1.07
C GLY A 257 -11.16 0.72 -1.41
N SER A 258 -10.54 1.65 -0.68
CA SER A 258 -9.36 2.37 -1.21
C SER A 258 -8.02 1.61 -1.18
N CYS A 259 -8.01 0.30 -0.94
CA CYS A 259 -6.79 -0.50 -0.74
C CYS A 259 -6.92 -1.91 -1.36
N MET A 260 -6.22 -2.93 -0.83
CA MET A 260 -6.39 -4.33 -1.31
C MET A 260 -7.86 -4.76 -1.28
N ILE A 261 -8.58 -4.34 -0.24
CA ILE A 261 -10.03 -4.48 -0.15
C ILE A 261 -10.64 -3.39 -1.04
N ASP A 262 -10.90 -3.73 -2.30
CA ASP A 262 -11.37 -2.79 -3.33
C ASP A 262 -12.91 -2.68 -3.45
N ARG A 263 -13.62 -3.08 -2.38
CA ARG A 263 -15.08 -3.08 -2.30
C ARG A 263 -15.54 -2.51 -0.97
N ARG A 264 -16.82 -2.14 -0.89
CA ARG A 264 -17.42 -1.60 0.34
C ARG A 264 -17.39 -2.63 1.47
N MET A 265 -16.56 -2.39 2.48
CA MET A 265 -16.34 -3.27 3.64
C MET A 265 -16.35 -2.52 4.98
N GLY A 266 -16.79 -1.26 4.98
CA GLY A 266 -16.78 -0.41 6.17
C GLY A 266 -15.38 0.08 6.53
N ILE A 267 -14.50 0.20 5.53
CA ILE A 267 -13.11 0.62 5.72
C ILE A 267 -12.85 2.08 5.30
N HIS A 268 -13.91 2.86 5.05
CA HIS A 268 -13.79 4.31 4.88
C HIS A 268 -13.30 4.99 6.16
N GLY A 269 -12.77 6.21 6.08
CA GLY A 269 -12.21 6.92 7.22
C GLY A 269 -10.70 6.71 7.28
N HIS A 270 -10.22 5.97 8.29
CA HIS A 270 -8.79 5.82 8.58
C HIS A 270 -8.38 4.35 8.74
N PRO A 271 -8.52 3.51 7.69
CA PRO A 271 -8.24 2.09 7.79
C PRO A 271 -6.75 1.84 8.02
N LEU A 272 -6.43 0.93 8.95
CA LEU A 272 -5.07 0.63 9.38
C LEU A 272 -4.13 0.28 8.23
N GLU A 273 -4.61 -0.46 7.23
CA GLU A 273 -3.83 -0.83 6.04
C GLU A 273 -3.24 0.39 5.35
N ILE A 274 -4.08 1.39 5.04
CA ILE A 274 -3.61 2.64 4.45
C ILE A 274 -2.66 3.37 5.40
N GLN A 275 -2.94 3.39 6.70
CA GLN A 275 -2.08 4.11 7.64
C GLN A 275 -0.69 3.49 7.77
N ALA A 276 -0.61 2.15 7.77
CA ALA A 276 0.65 1.41 7.80
C ALA A 276 1.44 1.59 6.50
N LEU A 277 0.79 1.51 5.34
CA LEU A 277 1.41 1.77 4.04
C LEU A 277 1.87 3.22 3.91
N PHE A 278 1.07 4.17 4.39
CA PHE A 278 1.40 5.60 4.34
C PHE A 278 2.61 5.90 5.20
N TYR A 279 2.65 5.38 6.44
CA TYR A 279 3.82 5.49 7.29
C TYR A 279 5.08 4.90 6.63
N SER A 280 4.98 3.70 6.06
CA SER A 280 6.07 3.05 5.34
C SER A 280 6.56 3.86 4.15
N ALA A 281 5.65 4.37 3.30
CA ALA A 281 5.98 5.20 2.15
C ALA A 281 6.64 6.54 2.56
N LEU A 282 6.20 7.17 3.66
CA LEU A 282 6.85 8.35 4.22
C LEU A 282 8.29 8.06 4.67
N ARG A 283 8.52 6.92 5.34
CA ARG A 283 9.87 6.49 5.74
C ARG A 283 10.76 6.25 4.53
N CYS A 284 10.27 5.47 3.56
CA CYS A 284 10.96 5.20 2.32
C CYS A 284 11.32 6.50 1.59
N SER A 285 10.38 7.43 1.49
CA SER A 285 10.63 8.71 0.82
C SER A 285 11.65 9.57 1.53
N ARG A 286 11.67 9.56 2.87
CA ARG A 286 12.68 10.30 3.63
C ARG A 286 14.10 9.80 3.36
N GLU A 287 14.26 8.50 3.11
CA GLU A 287 15.55 7.91 2.71
C GLU A 287 15.95 8.28 1.27
N MET A 288 14.98 8.41 0.36
CA MET A 288 15.24 8.54 -1.08
C MET A 288 15.20 9.97 -1.63
N ILE A 289 14.54 10.93 -0.96
CA ILE A 289 14.41 12.30 -1.47
C ILE A 289 15.75 13.04 -1.36
N THR A 290 16.23 13.56 -2.49
CA THR A 290 17.39 14.44 -2.52
C THR A 290 17.09 15.75 -1.79
N VAL A 291 17.85 16.08 -0.75
CA VAL A 291 17.67 17.29 0.05
C VAL A 291 18.29 18.50 -0.65
N ASN A 292 17.45 19.44 -1.07
CA ASN A 292 17.84 20.73 -1.65
C ASN A 292 16.81 21.81 -1.25
N ASP A 293 17.03 23.07 -1.65
CA ASP A 293 16.15 24.17 -1.25
C ASP A 293 14.68 23.97 -1.66
N GLY A 294 14.41 23.25 -2.75
CA GLY A 294 13.06 22.91 -3.20
C GLY A 294 12.39 21.78 -2.42
N SER A 295 13.15 20.86 -1.81
CA SER A 295 12.60 19.70 -1.07
C SER A 295 12.61 19.85 0.45
N LYS A 296 13.35 20.82 1.01
CA LYS A 296 13.44 21.06 2.47
C LYS A 296 12.10 21.13 3.19
N ASN A 297 11.10 21.81 2.60
CA ASN A 297 9.77 21.93 3.20
C ASN A 297 9.01 20.60 3.20
N LEU A 298 9.13 19.83 2.11
CA LEU A 298 8.53 18.50 2.03
C LEU A 298 9.17 17.53 3.03
N VAL A 299 10.50 17.52 3.14
CA VAL A 299 11.20 16.69 4.15
C VAL A 299 10.77 17.04 5.58
N ARG A 300 10.59 18.34 5.87
CA ARG A 300 10.04 18.78 7.17
C ARG A 300 8.61 18.27 7.39
N ALA A 301 7.76 18.35 6.37
CA ALA A 301 6.38 17.84 6.43
C ALA A 301 6.34 16.32 6.66
N ILE A 302 7.19 15.56 5.96
CA ILE A 302 7.37 14.11 6.15
C ILE A 302 7.74 13.80 7.60
N ASN A 303 8.76 14.45 8.15
CA ASN A 303 9.21 14.20 9.53
C ASN A 303 8.12 14.54 10.56
N ASN A 304 7.43 15.67 10.39
CA ASN A 304 6.33 16.05 11.27
C ASN A 304 5.19 15.02 11.22
N ARG A 305 4.83 14.57 10.01
CA ARG A 305 3.77 13.58 9.80
C ARG A 305 4.14 12.21 10.36
N LEU A 306 5.36 11.72 10.12
CA LEU A 306 5.88 10.47 10.70
C LEU A 306 5.79 10.48 12.24
N SER A 307 6.17 11.59 12.86
CA SER A 307 6.12 11.76 14.31
C SER A 307 4.67 11.74 14.84
N ALA A 308 3.75 12.47 14.19
CA ALA A 308 2.35 12.51 14.60
C ALA A 308 1.62 11.18 14.36
N LEU A 309 1.85 10.55 13.21
CA LEU A 309 1.21 9.29 12.81
C LEU A 309 1.67 8.13 13.70
N SER A 310 2.97 8.01 13.98
CA SER A 310 3.49 6.97 14.87
C SER A 310 2.89 7.07 16.28
N PHE A 311 2.84 8.27 16.85
CA PHE A 311 2.17 8.47 18.14
C PHE A 311 0.68 8.09 18.08
N HIS A 312 -0.04 8.56 17.05
CA HIS A 312 -1.47 8.34 16.93
C HIS A 312 -1.83 6.85 16.82
N ILE A 313 -1.14 6.10 15.94
CA ILE A 313 -1.39 4.67 15.75
C ILE A 313 -1.00 3.88 17.01
N ARG A 314 0.20 4.11 17.57
CA ARG A 314 0.68 3.36 18.74
C ARG A 314 -0.23 3.56 19.97
N GLU A 315 -0.77 4.75 20.16
CA GLU A 315 -1.60 5.09 21.33
C GLU A 315 -3.07 4.71 21.16
N TYR A 316 -3.66 5.03 20.00
CA TYR A 316 -5.12 4.98 19.84
C TYR A 316 -5.62 3.77 19.04
N TYR A 317 -4.77 3.13 18.24
CA TYR A 317 -5.16 1.93 17.50
C TYR A 317 -4.83 0.64 18.27
N TRP A 318 -3.88 0.69 19.20
CA TRP A 318 -3.50 -0.49 19.97
C TRP A 318 -4.62 -0.96 20.89
N VAL A 319 -4.93 -2.25 20.84
CA VAL A 319 -5.80 -2.94 21.79
C VAL A 319 -5.12 -4.20 22.32
N ASP A 320 -5.20 -4.37 23.63
CA ASP A 320 -4.91 -5.59 24.38
C ASP A 320 -5.97 -5.72 25.48
N MET A 321 -5.95 -6.81 26.26
CA MET A 321 -6.91 -7.01 27.34
C MET A 321 -6.99 -5.82 28.32
N LYS A 322 -5.86 -5.18 28.61
CA LYS A 322 -5.81 -4.02 29.50
C LYS A 322 -6.49 -2.80 28.85
N LYS A 323 -6.20 -2.52 27.58
CA LYS A 323 -6.77 -1.38 26.87
C LYS A 323 -8.26 -1.57 26.59
N ILE A 324 -8.71 -2.79 26.29
CA ILE A 324 -10.14 -3.11 26.15
C ILE A 324 -10.88 -2.83 27.48
N ASN A 325 -10.31 -3.25 28.61
CA ASN A 325 -10.89 -2.95 29.92
C ASN A 325 -10.87 -1.44 30.26
N GLU A 326 -9.90 -0.69 29.74
CA GLU A 326 -9.89 0.78 29.84
C GLU A 326 -11.05 1.39 29.03
N ILE A 327 -11.20 0.99 27.76
CA ILE A 327 -12.27 1.46 26.86
C ILE A 327 -13.65 1.11 27.41
N TYR A 328 -13.81 -0.09 27.98
CA TYR A 328 -15.05 -0.54 28.62
C TYR A 328 -15.49 0.38 29.78
N ARG A 329 -14.55 1.12 30.38
CA ARG A 329 -14.77 2.03 31.50
C ARG A 329 -14.76 3.50 31.09
N TYR A 330 -14.73 3.80 29.79
CA TYR A 330 -14.78 5.17 29.31
C TYR A 330 -16.04 5.89 29.80
N LYS A 331 -15.84 7.15 30.17
CA LYS A 331 -16.95 8.09 30.27
C LYS A 331 -17.18 8.67 28.88
N THR A 332 -18.42 8.94 28.56
CA THR A 332 -18.83 9.57 27.30
C THR A 332 -19.04 11.07 27.51
N GLU A 333 -19.13 11.80 26.41
CA GLU A 333 -19.38 13.24 26.40
C GLU A 333 -18.29 14.05 27.14
N GLU A 334 -17.04 13.58 27.08
CA GLU A 334 -15.90 14.27 27.66
C GLU A 334 -15.52 15.49 26.78
N TYR A 335 -15.62 16.69 27.36
CA TYR A 335 -15.22 17.94 26.71
C TYR A 335 -14.07 18.60 27.46
N SER A 336 -12.82 18.22 27.13
CA SER A 336 -11.62 18.88 27.63
C SER A 336 -10.36 18.46 26.85
N HIS A 337 -9.26 19.21 27.01
CA HIS A 337 -7.95 18.78 26.49
C HIS A 337 -7.35 17.59 27.25
N ASP A 338 -7.83 17.33 28.47
CA ASP A 338 -7.40 16.22 29.33
C ASP A 338 -8.36 15.01 29.22
N ALA A 339 -9.22 14.98 28.19
CA ALA A 339 -10.14 13.88 27.94
C ALA A 339 -9.37 12.56 27.72
N ILE A 340 -9.82 11.50 28.40
CA ILE A 340 -9.33 10.14 28.21
C ILE A 340 -9.99 9.57 26.95
N ASN A 341 -11.31 9.70 26.83
CA ASN A 341 -12.08 9.24 25.69
C ASN A 341 -12.11 10.31 24.58
N LYS A 342 -10.95 10.53 23.94
CA LYS A 342 -10.74 11.63 22.97
C LYS A 342 -11.63 11.55 21.73
N PHE A 343 -12.13 10.37 21.40
CA PHE A 343 -12.95 10.12 20.21
C PHE A 343 -14.42 9.91 20.56
N ASN A 344 -14.83 10.10 21.82
CA ASN A 344 -16.19 9.84 22.31
C ASN A 344 -16.70 8.42 21.93
N ILE A 345 -15.85 7.42 22.12
CA ILE A 345 -16.22 6.01 21.89
C ILE A 345 -17.20 5.57 22.96
N TYR A 346 -18.34 5.05 22.52
CA TYR A 346 -19.33 4.43 23.41
C TYR A 346 -18.84 3.01 23.77
N PRO A 347 -18.70 2.65 25.06
CA PRO A 347 -18.24 1.32 25.49
C PRO A 347 -19.04 0.16 24.89
N GLU A 348 -20.31 0.39 24.56
CA GLU A 348 -21.22 -0.57 23.92
C GLU A 348 -20.79 -0.97 22.51
N GLN A 349 -19.83 -0.26 21.90
CA GLN A 349 -19.23 -0.66 20.61
C GLN A 349 -18.25 -1.83 20.73
N ILE A 350 -17.78 -2.18 21.94
CA ILE A 350 -16.93 -3.36 22.14
C ILE A 350 -17.76 -4.59 21.78
N PRO A 351 -17.41 -5.32 20.71
CA PRO A 351 -18.22 -6.44 20.28
C PRO A 351 -18.02 -7.64 21.20
N SER A 352 -19.07 -8.42 21.40
CA SER A 352 -19.06 -9.57 22.33
C SER A 352 -17.97 -10.59 21.99
N TRP A 353 -17.70 -10.80 20.71
CA TRP A 353 -16.66 -11.74 20.26
C TRP A 353 -15.26 -11.34 20.73
N LEU A 354 -14.97 -10.04 20.86
CA LEU A 354 -13.61 -9.55 21.13
C LEU A 354 -13.14 -9.92 22.52
N VAL A 355 -14.03 -9.84 23.51
CA VAL A 355 -13.71 -10.11 24.92
C VAL A 355 -13.26 -11.56 25.12
N ASP A 356 -13.92 -12.50 24.43
CA ASP A 356 -13.58 -13.93 24.48
C ASP A 356 -12.40 -14.26 23.54
N TRP A 357 -12.21 -13.47 22.49
CA TRP A 357 -11.20 -13.73 21.47
C TRP A 357 -9.81 -13.19 21.83
N ILE A 358 -9.71 -12.04 22.50
CA ILE A 358 -8.42 -11.43 22.84
C ILE A 358 -7.65 -12.31 23.87
N PRO A 359 -6.37 -12.63 23.64
CA PRO A 359 -5.57 -13.44 24.56
C PRO A 359 -5.13 -12.65 25.80
N GLU A 360 -4.70 -13.35 26.87
CA GLU A 360 -4.10 -12.70 28.04
C GLU A 360 -2.78 -12.00 27.71
N LYS A 361 -1.99 -12.59 26.79
CA LYS A 361 -0.70 -12.07 26.32
C LYS A 361 -0.74 -11.88 24.82
N GLY A 362 -1.03 -10.65 24.41
CA GLY A 362 -1.06 -10.28 23.00
C GLY A 362 -1.90 -9.03 22.82
N GLY A 363 -1.98 -8.59 21.58
CA GLY A 363 -2.75 -7.42 21.19
C GLY A 363 -2.54 -7.12 19.72
N TYR A 364 -3.29 -6.16 19.19
CA TYR A 364 -3.19 -5.77 17.80
C TYR A 364 -3.59 -4.31 17.62
N LEU A 365 -3.31 -3.78 16.44
CA LEU A 365 -3.84 -2.51 15.98
C LEU A 365 -5.22 -2.75 15.35
N ILE A 366 -6.25 -2.08 15.86
CA ILE A 366 -7.63 -2.15 15.35
C ILE A 366 -7.72 -1.73 13.89
N GLY A 367 -8.80 -2.12 13.21
CA GLY A 367 -8.99 -1.86 11.79
C GLY A 367 -9.18 -0.40 11.43
N ASN A 368 -9.85 0.39 12.27
CA ASN A 368 -10.21 1.77 11.96
C ASN A 368 -10.55 2.58 13.22
N LEU A 369 -10.32 3.89 13.19
CA LEU A 369 -10.69 4.81 14.25
C LEU A 369 -11.21 6.12 13.67
N GLN A 370 -12.42 6.51 14.06
CA GLN A 370 -13.12 7.71 13.59
C GLN A 370 -13.81 8.42 14.77
N PRO A 371 -14.30 9.66 14.59
CA PRO A 371 -15.14 10.31 15.60
C PRO A 371 -16.34 9.42 15.97
N ALA A 372 -16.44 9.06 17.25
CA ALA A 372 -17.46 8.19 17.82
C ALA A 372 -17.54 6.76 17.22
N HIS A 373 -16.51 6.27 16.53
CA HIS A 373 -16.53 4.94 15.92
C HIS A 373 -15.17 4.24 15.98
N MET A 374 -15.16 3.00 16.46
CA MET A 374 -13.96 2.16 16.54
C MET A 374 -14.25 0.79 15.89
N ASP A 375 -13.53 0.47 14.81
CA ASP A 375 -13.66 -0.84 14.15
C ASP A 375 -12.66 -1.82 14.74
N PHE A 376 -13.14 -2.67 15.65
CA PHE A 376 -12.31 -3.64 16.34
C PHE A 376 -11.87 -4.84 15.48
N ARG A 377 -12.27 -4.97 14.21
CA ARG A 377 -11.80 -6.10 13.39
C ARG A 377 -10.28 -6.12 13.27
N PHE A 378 -9.69 -7.30 13.32
CA PHE A 378 -8.28 -7.52 13.02
C PHE A 378 -8.09 -7.50 11.50
N PHE A 379 -7.12 -6.73 11.00
CA PHE A 379 -6.74 -6.72 9.58
C PHE A 379 -5.27 -7.13 9.44
N SER A 380 -5.03 -8.21 8.69
CA SER A 380 -3.70 -8.84 8.61
C SER A 380 -2.67 -7.91 7.99
N LEU A 381 -2.92 -7.39 6.79
CA LEU A 381 -1.94 -6.58 6.07
C LEU A 381 -1.52 -5.36 6.90
N GLY A 382 -2.48 -4.62 7.47
CA GLY A 382 -2.20 -3.46 8.32
C GLY A 382 -1.33 -3.79 9.53
N ASN A 383 -1.63 -4.87 10.26
CA ASN A 383 -0.84 -5.29 11.43
C ASN A 383 0.55 -5.77 11.04
N LEU A 384 0.66 -6.61 10.00
CA LEU A 384 1.94 -7.15 9.54
C LEU A 384 2.83 -6.04 8.98
N TRP A 385 2.27 -5.11 8.21
CA TRP A 385 3.03 -4.00 7.64
C TRP A 385 3.44 -2.97 8.70
N ALA A 386 2.65 -2.82 9.76
CA ALA A 386 3.04 -2.00 10.91
C ALA A 386 4.27 -2.57 11.65
N ILE A 387 4.44 -3.90 11.69
CA ILE A 387 5.66 -4.56 12.18
C ILE A 387 6.82 -4.29 11.21
N VAL A 388 6.64 -4.60 9.92
CA VAL A 388 7.69 -4.49 8.89
C VAL A 388 8.26 -3.07 8.80
N SER A 389 7.42 -2.05 8.93
CA SER A 389 7.80 -0.63 8.85
C SER A 389 8.26 -0.02 10.19
N SER A 390 8.26 -0.78 11.28
CA SER A 390 8.43 -0.30 12.66
C SER A 390 7.48 0.84 13.05
N LEU A 391 6.24 0.80 12.55
CA LEU A 391 5.16 1.64 13.06
C LEU A 391 4.74 1.19 14.46
N THR A 392 4.75 -0.10 14.74
CA THR A 392 4.58 -0.65 16.10
C THR A 392 5.82 -0.44 16.95
N THR A 393 5.66 -0.35 18.28
CA THR A 393 6.80 -0.58 19.18
C THR A 393 7.22 -2.07 19.17
N PRO A 394 8.43 -2.43 19.63
CA PRO A 394 8.84 -3.84 19.73
C PRO A 394 7.86 -4.71 20.53
N ARG A 395 7.35 -4.17 21.65
CA ARG A 395 6.33 -4.83 22.49
C ARG A 395 5.01 -5.06 21.74
N GLN A 396 4.57 -4.09 20.95
CA GLN A 396 3.34 -4.22 20.17
C GLN A 396 3.53 -5.24 19.05
N ALA A 397 4.68 -5.23 18.38
CA ALA A 397 5.01 -6.21 17.34
C ALA A 397 5.03 -7.65 17.90
N GLU A 398 5.67 -7.85 19.05
CA GLU A 398 5.63 -9.13 19.76
C GLU A 398 4.20 -9.52 20.14
N GLY A 399 3.41 -8.56 20.66
CA GLY A 399 2.00 -8.79 20.99
C GLY A 399 1.13 -9.22 19.82
N ILE A 400 1.38 -8.69 18.61
CA ILE A 400 0.68 -9.09 17.38
C ILE A 400 1.06 -10.53 17.00
N LEU A 401 2.35 -10.88 17.02
CA LEU A 401 2.76 -12.24 16.67
C LEU A 401 2.29 -13.27 17.72
N ASN A 402 2.26 -12.90 18.99
CA ASN A 402 1.68 -13.75 20.05
C ASN A 402 0.18 -13.96 19.83
N LEU A 403 -0.57 -12.91 19.47
CA LEU A 403 -1.98 -13.04 19.09
C LEU A 403 -2.16 -14.00 17.91
N ILE A 404 -1.37 -13.85 16.83
CA ILE A 404 -1.47 -14.72 15.65
C ILE A 404 -1.15 -16.18 16.01
N GLU A 405 -0.16 -16.41 16.86
CA GLU A 405 0.19 -17.75 17.33
C GLU A 405 -0.90 -18.36 18.22
N GLU A 406 -1.47 -17.61 19.15
CA GLU A 406 -2.53 -18.10 20.04
C GLU A 406 -3.87 -18.31 19.32
N LYS A 407 -4.16 -17.46 18.32
CA LYS A 407 -5.36 -17.54 17.47
C LYS A 407 -5.05 -18.13 16.10
N TRP A 408 -4.10 -19.08 16.06
CA TRP A 408 -3.63 -19.71 14.83
C TRP A 408 -4.77 -20.33 14.01
N ASP A 409 -5.70 -21.02 14.68
CA ASP A 409 -6.81 -21.70 14.03
C ASP A 409 -7.85 -20.76 13.42
N ASP A 410 -7.88 -19.49 13.85
CA ASP A 410 -8.74 -18.45 13.29
C ASP A 410 -8.03 -17.68 12.17
N LEU A 411 -6.77 -17.28 12.40
CA LEU A 411 -6.05 -16.33 11.52
C LEU A 411 -5.21 -17.01 10.43
N ILE A 412 -4.66 -18.19 10.71
CA ILE A 412 -3.94 -19.01 9.72
C ILE A 412 -4.82 -20.16 9.23
N ALA A 413 -5.47 -20.87 10.15
CA ALA A 413 -6.37 -21.99 9.87
C ALA A 413 -5.77 -23.02 8.89
N ASN A 414 -6.54 -23.48 7.90
CA ASN A 414 -6.07 -24.40 6.86
C ASN A 414 -5.50 -23.70 5.62
N MET A 415 -5.49 -22.36 5.59
CA MET A 415 -4.90 -21.58 4.51
C MET A 415 -4.51 -20.18 5.02
N PRO A 416 -3.20 -19.87 5.13
CA PRO A 416 -2.75 -18.55 5.51
C PRO A 416 -3.09 -17.52 4.42
N LEU A 417 -3.39 -16.26 4.73
CA LEU A 417 -3.85 -15.73 6.02
C LEU A 417 -5.26 -15.16 5.85
N LYS A 418 -6.04 -15.12 6.93
CA LYS A 418 -7.28 -14.33 6.92
C LYS A 418 -6.98 -12.88 6.59
N ILE A 419 -7.70 -12.30 5.65
CA ILE A 419 -7.54 -10.87 5.32
C ILE A 419 -8.00 -9.98 6.48
N CYS A 420 -9.12 -10.35 7.10
CA CYS A 420 -9.62 -9.76 8.33
C CYS A 420 -10.34 -10.78 9.20
N TYR A 421 -10.55 -10.46 10.48
CA TYR A 421 -11.30 -11.28 11.42
C TYR A 421 -12.07 -10.42 12.45
N PRO A 422 -13.31 -10.80 12.81
CA PRO A 422 -14.15 -11.82 12.17
C PRO A 422 -14.81 -11.30 10.88
N ALA A 423 -15.54 -12.17 10.19
CA ALA A 423 -16.42 -11.75 9.11
C ALA A 423 -17.67 -11.02 9.65
N LEU A 424 -18.16 -10.05 8.89
CA LEU A 424 -19.48 -9.44 9.08
C LEU A 424 -20.56 -10.45 8.70
N GLU A 425 -21.54 -10.66 9.57
CA GLU A 425 -22.66 -11.58 9.35
C GLU A 425 -24.02 -10.85 9.43
N TYR A 426 -25.08 -11.49 8.91
CA TYR A 426 -26.48 -11.03 9.02
C TYR A 426 -26.68 -9.54 8.71
N GLU A 427 -27.16 -8.74 9.66
CA GLU A 427 -27.45 -7.31 9.48
C GLU A 427 -26.19 -6.48 9.29
N GLU A 428 -25.08 -6.83 9.95
CA GLU A 428 -23.82 -6.11 9.77
C GLU A 428 -23.35 -6.23 8.32
N TRP A 429 -23.41 -7.45 7.76
CA TRP A 429 -23.13 -7.66 6.35
C TRP A 429 -24.06 -6.84 5.45
N ARG A 430 -25.38 -6.87 5.70
CA ARG A 430 -26.36 -6.11 4.89
C ARG A 430 -26.08 -4.61 4.91
N ILE A 431 -25.87 -4.04 6.10
CA ILE A 431 -25.74 -2.59 6.31
C ILE A 431 -24.37 -2.09 5.83
N ILE A 432 -23.29 -2.75 6.25
CA ILE A 432 -21.92 -2.27 6.02
C ILE A 432 -21.52 -2.49 4.56
N THR A 433 -21.75 -3.69 4.02
CA THR A 433 -21.36 -4.01 2.63
C THR A 433 -22.38 -3.54 1.60
N GLY A 434 -23.62 -3.28 2.03
CA GLY A 434 -24.73 -3.02 1.10
C GLY A 434 -25.24 -4.29 0.40
N CYS A 435 -25.26 -5.42 1.12
CA CYS A 435 -25.62 -6.74 0.59
C CYS A 435 -24.71 -7.22 -0.56
N ASP A 436 -23.41 -6.93 -0.49
CA ASP A 436 -22.46 -7.28 -1.55
C ASP A 436 -22.32 -8.81 -1.68
N PRO A 437 -22.74 -9.42 -2.82
CA PRO A 437 -22.78 -10.87 -2.99
C PRO A 437 -21.39 -11.52 -3.15
N LYS A 438 -20.33 -10.74 -3.42
CA LYS A 438 -18.95 -11.26 -3.47
C LYS A 438 -18.36 -11.37 -2.06
N ASN A 439 -18.80 -10.51 -1.14
CA ASN A 439 -18.34 -10.41 0.25
C ASN A 439 -19.31 -11.07 1.24
N THR A 440 -19.87 -12.23 0.90
CA THR A 440 -20.64 -13.03 1.86
C THR A 440 -19.79 -13.41 3.08
N PRO A 441 -20.39 -13.75 4.23
CA PRO A 441 -19.63 -14.14 5.41
C PRO A 441 -18.55 -15.20 5.13
N TRP A 442 -17.32 -14.91 5.53
CA TRP A 442 -16.14 -15.76 5.34
C TRP A 442 -15.77 -15.99 3.87
N SER A 443 -16.00 -14.99 3.02
CA SER A 443 -15.68 -15.02 1.59
C SER A 443 -15.00 -13.74 1.14
N TYR A 444 -14.05 -13.86 0.22
CA TYR A 444 -13.34 -12.75 -0.41
C TYR A 444 -12.76 -11.76 0.64
N HIS A 445 -13.17 -10.49 0.65
CA HIS A 445 -12.67 -9.51 1.63
C HIS A 445 -13.30 -9.68 3.02
N ASN A 446 -14.46 -10.34 3.12
CA ASN A 446 -15.20 -10.49 4.37
C ASN A 446 -14.77 -11.78 5.11
N GLY A 447 -13.52 -11.81 5.57
CA GLY A 447 -12.98 -12.96 6.31
C GLY A 447 -12.51 -14.14 5.44
N GLY A 448 -12.26 -13.91 4.15
CA GLY A 448 -11.58 -14.88 3.29
C GLY A 448 -10.12 -15.08 3.68
N SER A 449 -9.56 -16.23 3.32
CA SER A 449 -8.13 -16.56 3.45
C SER A 449 -7.40 -16.25 2.15
N TRP A 450 -6.36 -15.43 2.20
CA TRP A 450 -5.63 -14.91 1.05
C TRP A 450 -4.16 -15.37 1.09
N PRO A 451 -3.76 -16.33 0.24
CA PRO A 451 -2.40 -16.84 0.18
C PRO A 451 -1.32 -15.78 -0.06
N THR A 452 -1.65 -14.73 -0.80
CA THR A 452 -0.73 -13.61 -1.07
C THR A 452 -0.19 -12.97 0.22
N LEU A 453 -0.95 -12.98 1.34
CA LEU A 453 -0.52 -12.37 2.61
C LEU A 453 0.66 -13.11 3.29
N LEU A 454 1.02 -14.30 2.79
CA LEU A 454 2.06 -15.14 3.35
C LEU A 454 3.44 -14.47 3.34
N TRP A 455 3.75 -13.64 2.33
CA TRP A 455 5.06 -13.00 2.24
C TRP A 455 5.21 -11.85 3.25
N GLN A 456 4.15 -11.07 3.49
CA GLN A 456 4.16 -10.05 4.55
C GLN A 456 4.25 -10.69 5.93
N PHE A 457 3.55 -11.81 6.15
CA PHE A 457 3.66 -12.56 7.40
C PHE A 457 5.08 -13.11 7.61
N THR A 458 5.68 -13.64 6.56
CA THR A 458 7.04 -14.14 6.56
C THR A 458 8.04 -13.03 6.92
N LEU A 459 7.91 -11.86 6.28
CA LEU A 459 8.79 -10.73 6.52
C LEU A 459 8.67 -10.20 7.96
N ALA A 460 7.44 -10.08 8.49
CA ALA A 460 7.20 -9.69 9.88
C ALA A 460 7.79 -10.70 10.89
N CYS A 461 7.64 -12.00 10.62
CA CYS A 461 8.22 -13.07 11.44
C CYS A 461 9.76 -13.01 11.45
N ILE A 462 10.39 -12.85 10.29
CA ILE A 462 11.85 -12.74 10.19
C ILE A 462 12.35 -11.51 10.95
N LYS A 463 11.69 -10.35 10.77
CA LYS A 463 12.03 -9.11 11.48
C LYS A 463 12.06 -9.31 13.00
N MET A 464 11.09 -10.05 13.53
CA MET A 464 10.95 -10.29 14.97
C MET A 464 11.76 -11.49 15.47
N GLY A 465 12.63 -12.09 14.64
CA GLY A 465 13.42 -13.25 15.02
C GLY A 465 12.60 -14.53 15.24
N ARG A 466 11.43 -14.62 14.60
CA ARG A 466 10.47 -15.74 14.71
C ARG A 466 10.22 -16.49 13.39
N PRO A 467 11.26 -16.86 12.60
CA PRO A 467 11.08 -17.47 11.29
C PRO A 467 10.39 -18.85 11.33
N GLU A 468 10.36 -19.52 12.49
CA GLU A 468 9.62 -20.77 12.71
C GLU A 468 8.11 -20.63 12.46
N LEU A 469 7.51 -19.50 12.83
CA LEU A 469 6.10 -19.24 12.57
C LEU A 469 5.82 -19.14 11.07
N ALA A 470 6.69 -18.43 10.34
CA ALA A 470 6.60 -18.32 8.90
C ALA A 470 6.77 -19.67 8.21
N ARG A 471 7.76 -20.49 8.62
CA ARG A 471 7.92 -21.87 8.10
C ARG A 471 6.67 -22.72 8.34
N LYS A 472 6.05 -22.61 9.52
CA LYS A 472 4.80 -23.31 9.84
C LYS A 472 3.66 -22.86 8.92
N ALA A 473 3.51 -21.56 8.65
CA ALA A 473 2.48 -21.05 7.73
C ALA A 473 2.74 -21.48 6.28
N VAL A 474 3.98 -21.40 5.80
CA VAL A 474 4.37 -21.89 4.45
C VAL A 474 4.02 -23.37 4.31
N ALA A 475 4.34 -24.19 5.31
CA ALA A 475 4.00 -25.62 5.30
C ALA A 475 2.49 -25.90 5.33
N VAL A 476 1.65 -24.98 5.82
CA VAL A 476 0.19 -25.09 5.70
C VAL A 476 -0.25 -24.82 4.26
N ALA A 477 0.26 -23.76 3.63
CA ALA A 477 -0.08 -23.40 2.25
C ALA A 477 0.40 -24.43 1.23
N GLU A 478 1.63 -24.91 1.39
CA GLU A 478 2.31 -25.83 0.45
C GLU A 478 1.55 -27.16 0.27
N LYS A 479 0.78 -27.60 1.28
CA LYS A 479 -0.03 -28.82 1.22
C LYS A 479 -1.12 -28.79 0.15
N ARG A 480 -1.56 -27.60 -0.27
CA ARG A 480 -2.80 -27.44 -1.05
C ARG A 480 -2.67 -26.51 -2.24
N LEU A 481 -1.82 -25.48 -2.18
CA LEU A 481 -1.80 -24.45 -3.23
C LEU A 481 -1.60 -25.04 -4.63
N ALA A 482 -0.65 -25.96 -4.80
CA ALA A 482 -0.39 -26.58 -6.09
C ALA A 482 -1.55 -27.49 -6.55
N GLU A 483 -2.08 -28.33 -5.64
CA GLU A 483 -3.21 -29.23 -5.91
C GLU A 483 -4.49 -28.47 -6.30
N ASP A 484 -4.75 -27.37 -5.60
CA ASP A 484 -5.90 -26.49 -5.80
C ASP A 484 -5.69 -25.50 -6.97
N LYS A 485 -4.57 -25.60 -7.71
CA LYS A 485 -4.23 -24.76 -8.88
C LYS A 485 -4.11 -23.27 -8.55
N TRP A 486 -3.46 -22.94 -7.45
CA TRP A 486 -3.10 -21.59 -7.02
C TRP A 486 -4.27 -20.59 -7.02
N PRO A 487 -5.33 -20.83 -6.24
CA PRO A 487 -6.48 -19.93 -6.21
C PRO A 487 -6.15 -18.53 -5.66
N GLU A 488 -6.91 -17.54 -6.10
CA GLU A 488 -6.85 -16.16 -5.60
C GLU A 488 -7.11 -16.08 -4.08
N TYR A 489 -8.14 -16.77 -3.59
CA TYR A 489 -8.52 -16.80 -2.18
C TYR A 489 -9.29 -18.08 -1.84
N TYR A 490 -9.50 -18.30 -0.53
CA TYR A 490 -10.23 -19.41 0.06
C TYR A 490 -11.32 -18.92 1.00
N ASP A 491 -12.44 -19.63 1.02
CA ASP A 491 -13.62 -19.29 1.81
C ASP A 491 -13.76 -20.19 3.05
N THR A 492 -14.78 -19.88 3.85
CA THR A 492 -15.15 -20.50 5.14
C THR A 492 -14.29 -20.04 6.31
N LYS A 493 -14.82 -20.20 7.53
CA LYS A 493 -14.14 -19.84 8.79
C LYS A 493 -12.69 -20.32 8.84
N THR A 494 -12.42 -21.53 8.33
CA THR A 494 -11.09 -22.15 8.40
C THR A 494 -10.40 -22.31 7.04
N GLY A 495 -10.86 -21.64 5.97
CA GLY A 495 -10.18 -21.64 4.66
C GLY A 495 -10.24 -22.99 3.93
N ARG A 496 -11.29 -23.79 4.15
CA ARG A 496 -11.39 -25.15 3.59
C ARG A 496 -11.78 -25.16 2.12
N PHE A 497 -12.62 -24.25 1.67
CA PHE A 497 -13.09 -24.23 0.28
C PHE A 497 -12.28 -23.24 -0.54
N ILE A 498 -11.98 -23.60 -1.79
CA ILE A 498 -11.54 -22.63 -2.79
C ILE A 498 -12.61 -21.53 -2.87
N GLY A 499 -12.17 -20.28 -2.99
CA GLY A 499 -13.03 -19.13 -2.98
C GLY A 499 -14.14 -19.22 -4.04
N LYS A 500 -15.35 -18.80 -3.68
CA LYS A 500 -16.57 -18.95 -4.50
C LYS A 500 -16.43 -18.42 -5.92
N GLN A 501 -15.64 -17.36 -6.09
CA GLN A 501 -15.32 -16.75 -7.38
C GLN A 501 -13.79 -16.54 -7.52
N ALA A 502 -12.97 -17.37 -6.87
CA ALA A 502 -11.54 -17.25 -6.97
C ALA A 502 -11.07 -17.62 -8.39
N ARG A 503 -10.24 -16.76 -8.98
CA ARG A 503 -9.43 -17.15 -10.15
C ARG A 503 -8.48 -18.26 -9.76
N LEU A 504 -8.21 -19.17 -10.69
CA LEU A 504 -7.09 -20.09 -10.59
C LEU A 504 -5.83 -19.46 -11.18
N TYR A 505 -4.67 -19.99 -10.81
CA TYR A 505 -3.38 -19.48 -11.27
C TYR A 505 -3.23 -17.96 -11.05
N GLN A 506 -3.70 -17.50 -9.90
CA GLN A 506 -3.57 -16.10 -9.53
C GLN A 506 -2.10 -15.79 -9.23
N THR A 507 -1.56 -14.79 -9.92
CA THR A 507 -0.12 -14.51 -9.95
C THR A 507 0.43 -14.15 -8.58
N TRP A 508 -0.25 -13.29 -7.81
CA TRP A 508 0.23 -12.91 -6.47
C TRP A 508 0.17 -14.06 -5.44
N THR A 509 -0.61 -15.12 -5.70
CA THR A 509 -0.68 -16.31 -4.84
C THR A 509 0.58 -17.13 -5.07
N ILE A 510 0.94 -17.34 -6.34
CA ILE A 510 2.16 -18.01 -6.76
C ILE A 510 3.39 -17.21 -6.28
N ALA A 511 3.43 -15.92 -6.58
CA ALA A 511 4.54 -15.04 -6.22
C ALA A 511 4.68 -14.87 -4.70
N GLY A 512 3.57 -14.74 -3.97
CA GLY A 512 3.59 -14.66 -2.51
C GLY A 512 4.17 -15.91 -1.85
N PHE A 513 3.85 -17.10 -2.38
CA PHE A 513 4.46 -18.36 -1.95
C PHE A 513 5.96 -18.41 -2.23
N LEU A 514 6.38 -18.12 -3.48
CA LEU A 514 7.80 -18.10 -3.87
C LEU A 514 8.61 -17.10 -3.03
N THR A 515 8.12 -15.86 -2.94
CA THR A 515 8.76 -14.80 -2.16
C THR A 515 8.91 -15.20 -0.70
N SER A 516 7.92 -15.86 -0.10
CA SER A 516 8.02 -16.36 1.28
C SER A 516 9.15 -17.38 1.46
N LYS A 517 9.30 -18.33 0.53
CA LYS A 517 10.36 -19.34 0.60
C LYS A 517 11.74 -18.70 0.42
N MET A 518 11.89 -17.80 -0.55
CA MET A 518 13.14 -17.07 -0.79
C MET A 518 13.55 -16.19 0.40
N LEU A 519 12.59 -15.51 1.05
CA LEU A 519 12.87 -14.71 2.25
C LEU A 519 13.35 -15.58 3.43
N LEU A 520 12.77 -16.77 3.60
CA LEU A 520 13.18 -17.73 4.64
C LEU A 520 14.58 -18.30 4.41
N GLU A 521 15.01 -18.37 3.16
CA GLU A 521 16.34 -18.83 2.76
C GLU A 521 17.39 -17.74 2.86
N ASN A 522 16.99 -16.47 2.67
CA ASN A 522 17.88 -15.32 2.77
C ASN A 522 17.37 -14.26 3.77
N PRO A 523 17.57 -14.49 5.09
CA PRO A 523 17.17 -13.53 6.13
C PRO A 523 17.88 -12.17 6.02
N GLU A 524 19.09 -12.11 5.46
CA GLU A 524 19.81 -10.86 5.25
C GLU A 524 19.07 -9.97 4.24
N LEU A 525 18.63 -10.53 3.12
CA LEU A 525 17.81 -9.80 2.15
C LEU A 525 16.47 -9.38 2.76
N ALA A 526 15.83 -10.25 3.55
CA ALA A 526 14.62 -9.91 4.27
C ALA A 526 14.82 -8.69 5.20
N SER A 527 15.98 -8.58 5.87
CA SER A 527 16.29 -7.42 6.72
C SER A 527 16.32 -6.10 5.95
N MET A 528 16.80 -6.10 4.69
CA MET A 528 16.86 -4.90 3.83
C MET A 528 15.47 -4.37 3.46
N LEU A 529 14.46 -5.25 3.43
CA LEU A 529 13.08 -4.94 3.12
C LEU A 529 12.29 -4.40 4.33
N THR A 530 12.88 -4.43 5.52
CA THR A 530 12.26 -3.90 6.74
C THR A 530 12.83 -2.54 7.11
N CYS A 531 12.22 -1.88 8.09
CA CYS A 531 12.76 -0.68 8.70
C CYS A 531 13.04 -0.90 10.18
N GLU A 532 14.09 -0.30 10.72
CA GLU A 532 14.40 -0.31 12.16
C GLU A 532 13.68 0.80 12.93
N GLU A 533 13.63 0.72 14.26
CA GLU A 533 13.04 1.77 15.10
C GLU A 533 13.77 3.10 14.88
N ASP A 534 13.01 4.17 14.71
CA ASP A 534 13.57 5.49 14.46
C ASP A 534 13.62 6.31 15.76
N LEU A 535 14.79 6.31 16.38
CA LEU A 535 15.02 6.99 17.65
C LEU A 535 14.93 8.53 17.51
N GLU A 536 15.28 9.09 16.36
CA GLU A 536 15.19 10.54 16.12
C GLU A 536 13.73 11.00 16.07
N LEU A 537 12.86 10.20 15.44
CA LEU A 537 11.43 10.45 15.45
C LEU A 537 10.89 10.45 16.88
N LEU A 538 11.39 9.58 17.77
CA LEU A 538 10.98 9.50 19.19
C LEU A 538 11.38 10.73 20.01
N GLU A 539 12.41 11.46 19.58
CA GLU A 539 12.92 12.67 20.23
C GLU A 539 12.23 13.95 19.73
N GLY A 540 11.90 14.01 18.44
CA GLY A 540 11.29 15.17 17.79
C GLY A 540 9.76 15.24 17.97
N CYS A 541 9.26 15.95 18.99
CA CYS A 541 7.84 16.30 19.07
C CYS A 541 7.57 17.73 18.59
N ALA A 542 6.57 17.93 17.73
CA ALA A 542 6.12 19.28 17.38
C ALA A 542 5.59 20.05 18.61
N CYS A 543 5.10 19.36 19.65
CA CYS A 543 4.69 19.99 20.91
C CYS A 543 5.85 20.68 21.66
N SER A 544 7.10 20.27 21.44
CA SER A 544 8.27 20.96 22.01
C SER A 544 8.61 22.28 21.32
N LEU A 545 8.09 22.52 20.12
CA LEU A 545 8.33 23.75 19.35
C LEU A 545 7.39 24.89 19.77
N SER A 546 6.25 24.59 20.40
CA SER A 546 5.36 25.60 21.00
C SER A 546 5.46 25.58 22.53
N LYS A 547 6.23 26.49 23.13
CA LYS A 547 6.21 26.75 24.60
C LYS A 547 4.91 27.47 25.01
N SER A 548 3.77 26.90 24.70
CA SER A 548 2.47 27.30 25.24
C SER A 548 2.22 26.47 26.50
N ALA A 549 1.91 27.13 27.63
CA ALA A 549 1.61 26.49 28.91
C ALA A 549 0.36 25.58 28.90
N ARG A 550 -0.30 25.39 27.74
CA ARG A 550 -1.57 24.66 27.59
C ARG A 550 -1.47 23.27 26.95
N THR A 551 -0.29 22.79 26.57
CA THR A 551 -0.16 21.51 25.86
C THR A 551 0.69 20.51 26.65
N LYS A 552 0.05 19.64 27.46
CA LYS A 552 0.73 18.46 28.02
C LYS A 552 0.88 17.42 26.91
N CYS A 553 2.11 17.16 26.49
CA CYS A 553 2.40 16.13 25.50
C CYS A 553 2.41 14.75 26.16
N SER A 554 1.52 13.83 25.75
CA SER A 554 1.43 12.46 26.26
C SER A 554 2.60 11.55 25.84
N ARG A 555 3.55 12.07 25.05
CA ARG A 555 4.69 11.32 24.49
C ARG A 555 5.65 10.74 25.54
N SER A 556 5.71 11.30 26.75
CA SER A 556 6.55 10.75 27.82
C SER A 556 6.16 9.31 28.19
N ALA A 557 4.88 8.94 28.05
CA ALA A 557 4.40 7.58 28.27
C ALA A 557 4.87 6.60 27.17
N ALA A 558 4.88 7.05 25.90
CA ALA A 558 5.31 6.23 24.77
C ALA A 558 6.81 5.85 24.82
N LYS A 559 7.68 6.76 25.29
CA LYS A 559 9.13 6.45 25.46
C LYS A 559 9.39 5.28 26.42
N SER A 560 8.59 5.16 27.48
CA SER A 560 8.76 4.08 28.48
C SER A 560 8.45 2.68 27.96
N GLN A 561 7.75 2.57 26.82
CA GLN A 561 7.37 1.30 26.21
C GLN A 561 8.35 0.80 25.14
N VAL A 562 9.38 1.60 24.82
CA VAL A 562 10.41 1.27 23.80
C VAL A 562 11.73 0.85 24.44
N LEU A 563 12.07 1.38 25.63
CA LEU A 563 13.34 1.12 26.33
C LEU A 563 13.28 -0.08 27.30
N VAL A 564 12.61 -1.17 26.91
CA VAL A 564 12.62 -2.43 27.67
C VAL A 564 13.73 -3.34 27.17
#